data_AF-A0A2P6MWG3-F1
#
_entry.id   AF-A0A2P6MWG3-F1
#
_cell.length_a   1.000
_cell.length_b   1.000
_cell.length_c   1.000
_cell.angle_alpha   90.00
_cell.angle_beta   90.00
_cell.angle_gamma   90.00
#
_symmetry.space_group_name_H-M   'P 1'
#
loop_
_entity.id
_entity.type
_entity.pdbx_description
1 polymer ?
#
loop_
_entity_poly.entity_id
_entity_poly.type
_entity_poly.pdbx_seq_one_letter_code
_entity_poly.pdbx_strand_id
1 'polypeptide(L)'
;MKRQRIDEHHGVPTQKFPLDTRATIVICVPPMDRPYVSLIDDPAREMLAELFNNTEKSDAVRTFWTTVNEVNRSGTKKAEVFFLSGRFVRIKYRKTSSNGAPAIILTAKYLTGEPEARALRLMSSHGLPSEISGIAQVIEENVIGRLLGIQHLRVSIIDYPQKSLFRFLSVDPPTAALWHTDIHKMIGRTSAELNMSLEISGNLRESFSSHLDPISKTSTFTEYVNHFPGLSFFVAMRELLPGVHLIVAVTHDLKKESPAPSPERASLPFNDLSGVQIWKRKTWDEITENCLHYISLHTHHASTERLTLPDAFLEDEKMVYCYAYTSDKGAFLPSGNQDGYIWKSSRGVVNTVGNLKKKYQYVDLPNGKKLRRRVMWLEEVKNVYMVEYRHSENNNTTSDKLLGPECMDWPKLLCEVHAVNQHITNSINQIGSHFSMAETRETEEVGPDGVMSYVNSILSRFASEYGSP
;
A
#
# COMPACT_ATOMS: atom_id res chain seq x y z
N MET A 1 -37.31 43.66 31.32
CA MET A 1 -37.88 42.29 31.46
C MET A 1 -36.88 41.30 30.89
N LYS A 2 -36.56 40.25 31.68
CA LYS A 2 -35.50 39.27 31.42
C LYS A 2 -35.86 38.37 30.23
N ARG A 3 -34.93 38.20 29.28
CA ARG A 3 -35.01 37.17 28.24
C ARG A 3 -34.60 35.82 28.83
N GLN A 4 -35.50 34.84 28.70
CA GLN A 4 -35.29 33.44 29.04
C GLN A 4 -34.46 32.79 27.91
N ARG A 5 -33.38 32.10 28.29
CA ARG A 5 -32.56 31.29 27.38
C ARG A 5 -33.16 29.88 27.36
N ILE A 6 -33.41 29.35 26.18
CA ILE A 6 -33.74 27.94 25.94
C ILE A 6 -32.42 27.22 25.72
N ASP A 7 -32.05 26.32 26.63
CA ASP A 7 -30.97 25.37 26.42
C ASP A 7 -31.57 24.04 25.99
N GLU A 8 -31.50 23.76 24.68
CA GLU A 8 -31.56 22.42 24.12
C GLU A 8 -30.14 21.98 23.79
N HIS A 9 -29.64 20.95 24.48
CA HIS A 9 -28.89 19.84 23.91
C HIS A 9 -28.61 18.80 25.00
N HIS A 10 -29.44 17.76 25.05
CA HIS A 10 -29.17 16.54 25.79
C HIS A 10 -28.00 15.79 25.12
N GLY A 11 -26.79 15.98 25.65
CA GLY A 11 -25.70 15.04 25.43
C GLY A 11 -26.03 13.70 26.09
N VAL A 12 -25.96 12.61 25.32
CA VAL A 12 -26.03 11.25 25.86
C VAL A 12 -24.93 11.10 26.92
N PRO A 13 -25.26 10.71 28.17
CA PRO A 13 -24.26 10.57 29.21
C PRO A 13 -23.36 9.38 28.87
N THR A 14 -22.08 9.63 28.63
CA THR A 14 -21.05 8.59 28.60
C THR A 14 -20.85 8.11 30.04
N GLN A 15 -21.58 7.05 30.43
CA GLN A 15 -21.37 6.38 31.70
C GLN A 15 -19.93 5.87 31.76
N LYS A 16 -19.12 6.51 32.60
CA LYS A 16 -17.80 6.01 33.00
C LYS A 16 -18.01 4.84 33.94
N PHE A 17 -18.01 3.63 33.41
CA PHE A 17 -18.04 2.43 34.22
C PHE A 17 -16.72 2.27 35.00
N PRO A 18 -16.78 1.78 36.25
CA PRO A 18 -15.59 1.40 37.00
C PRO A 18 -14.74 0.40 36.20
N LEU A 19 -13.43 0.60 36.16
CA LEU A 19 -12.47 -0.21 35.38
C LEU A 19 -12.37 -1.69 35.83
N ASP A 20 -13.05 -2.08 36.92
CA ASP A 20 -13.02 -3.43 37.50
C ASP A 20 -14.41 -4.07 37.63
N THR A 21 -15.35 -3.69 36.77
CA THR A 21 -16.69 -4.30 36.75
C THR A 21 -16.59 -5.78 36.36
N ARG A 22 -16.85 -6.66 37.33
CA ARG A 22 -17.07 -8.09 37.11
C ARG A 22 -18.56 -8.32 36.86
N ALA A 23 -18.84 -9.11 35.84
CA ALA A 23 -20.17 -9.50 35.40
C ALA A 23 -20.35 -11.00 35.68
N THR A 24 -21.51 -11.41 36.21
CA THR A 24 -21.80 -12.79 36.60
C THR A 24 -23.12 -13.27 35.99
N ILE A 25 -23.08 -14.47 35.42
CA ILE A 25 -24.24 -15.18 34.88
C ILE A 25 -24.30 -16.59 35.45
N VAL A 26 -25.51 -17.08 35.68
CA VAL A 26 -25.77 -18.50 35.94
C VAL A 26 -26.64 -19.04 34.81
N ILE A 27 -26.11 -20.02 34.08
CA ILE A 27 -26.84 -20.76 33.04
C ILE A 27 -27.22 -22.13 33.61
N CYS A 28 -28.50 -22.44 33.62
CA CYS A 28 -28.99 -23.79 33.94
C CYS A 28 -28.95 -24.65 32.68
N VAL A 29 -28.45 -25.88 32.80
CA VAL A 29 -28.33 -26.83 31.68
C VAL A 29 -29.10 -28.11 32.01
N PRO A 30 -30.45 -28.06 31.98
CA PRO A 30 -31.28 -29.23 32.26
C PRO A 30 -30.93 -30.43 31.35
N PRO A 31 -31.03 -31.69 31.84
CA PRO A 31 -30.61 -32.87 31.07
C PRO A 31 -31.34 -33.07 29.74
N MET A 32 -32.60 -32.62 29.66
CA MET A 32 -33.50 -32.87 28.52
C MET A 32 -33.99 -31.58 27.84
N ASP A 33 -33.60 -30.41 28.33
CA ASP A 33 -34.08 -29.12 27.82
C ASP A 33 -32.93 -28.23 27.35
N ARG A 34 -33.27 -27.14 26.65
CA ARG A 34 -32.28 -26.15 26.20
C ARG A 34 -31.68 -25.40 27.39
N PRO A 35 -30.37 -25.07 27.35
CA PRO A 35 -29.77 -24.18 28.34
C PRO A 35 -30.53 -22.86 28.44
N TYR A 36 -30.72 -22.35 29.65
CA TYR A 36 -31.36 -21.05 29.86
C TYR A 36 -30.64 -20.24 30.95
N VAL A 37 -30.73 -18.92 30.84
CA VAL A 37 -30.14 -18.00 31.81
C VAL A 37 -31.04 -17.95 33.04
N SER A 38 -30.55 -18.45 34.19
CA SER A 38 -31.26 -18.43 35.46
C SER A 38 -31.00 -17.18 36.28
N LEU A 39 -29.80 -16.60 36.16
CA LEU A 39 -29.40 -15.38 36.85
C LEU A 39 -28.47 -14.59 35.93
N ILE A 40 -28.68 -13.28 35.83
CA ILE A 40 -27.81 -12.36 35.10
C ILE A 40 -27.76 -11.04 35.84
N ASP A 41 -26.57 -10.58 36.22
CA ASP A 41 -26.41 -9.24 36.77
C ASP A 41 -26.47 -8.17 35.66
N ASP A 42 -26.77 -6.92 36.04
CA ASP A 42 -26.91 -5.82 35.06
C ASP A 42 -25.62 -5.61 34.22
N PRO A 43 -24.41 -5.66 34.81
CA PRO A 43 -23.18 -5.60 34.03
C PRO A 43 -23.05 -6.71 33.00
N ALA A 44 -23.47 -7.94 33.32
CA ALA A 44 -23.42 -9.06 32.40
C ALA A 44 -24.45 -8.92 31.27
N ARG A 45 -25.63 -8.36 31.56
CA ARG A 45 -26.66 -8.10 30.54
C ARG A 45 -26.17 -7.16 29.46
N GLU A 46 -25.44 -6.11 29.84
CA GLU A 46 -24.82 -5.18 28.91
C GLU A 46 -23.60 -5.80 28.22
N MET A 47 -22.66 -6.34 29.00
CA MET A 47 -21.37 -6.85 28.51
C MET A 47 -21.51 -8.01 27.52
N LEU A 48 -22.54 -8.84 27.70
CA LEU A 48 -22.73 -10.07 26.94
C LEU A 48 -23.99 -10.04 26.06
N ALA A 49 -24.58 -8.86 25.84
CA ALA A 49 -25.81 -8.69 25.05
C ALA A 49 -25.72 -9.34 23.65
N GLU A 50 -24.58 -9.21 22.98
CA GLU A 50 -24.33 -9.78 21.65
C GLU A 50 -24.39 -11.32 21.61
N LEU A 51 -24.09 -11.98 22.73
CA LEU A 51 -24.13 -13.44 22.83
C LEU A 51 -25.54 -13.99 23.06
N PHE A 52 -26.45 -13.16 23.60
CA PHE A 52 -27.82 -13.57 23.94
C PHE A 52 -28.87 -13.09 22.94
N ASN A 53 -28.67 -11.92 22.33
CA ASN A 53 -29.68 -11.30 21.47
C ASN A 53 -29.55 -11.71 20.00
N ASN A 54 -28.42 -12.28 19.59
CA ASN A 54 -28.23 -12.74 18.21
C ASN A 54 -28.76 -14.15 18.01
N THR A 55 -29.68 -14.30 17.06
CA THR A 55 -30.16 -15.59 16.56
C THR A 55 -29.02 -16.31 15.82
N GLU A 56 -28.26 -17.15 16.53
CA GLU A 56 -27.31 -18.21 16.08
C GLU A 56 -26.29 -17.92 14.94
N LYS A 57 -26.26 -16.73 14.35
CA LYS A 57 -25.51 -16.45 13.11
C LYS A 57 -24.04 -16.07 13.30
N SER A 58 -23.62 -15.71 14.52
CA SER A 58 -22.23 -15.31 14.80
C SER A 58 -21.41 -16.48 15.35
N ASP A 59 -20.17 -16.61 14.88
CA ASP A 59 -19.21 -17.62 15.38
C ASP A 59 -18.91 -17.43 16.88
N ALA A 60 -19.01 -16.19 17.40
CA ALA A 60 -18.89 -15.93 18.82
C ALA A 60 -20.03 -16.58 19.62
N VAL A 61 -21.27 -16.53 19.11
CA VAL A 61 -22.44 -17.17 19.72
C VAL A 61 -22.27 -18.69 19.70
N ARG A 62 -21.85 -19.27 18.57
CA ARG A 62 -21.61 -20.72 18.43
C ARG A 62 -20.51 -21.21 19.38
N THR A 63 -19.41 -20.48 19.46
CA THR A 63 -18.28 -20.81 20.34
C THR A 63 -18.71 -20.73 21.81
N PHE A 64 -19.40 -19.66 22.19
CA PHE A 64 -19.91 -19.49 23.54
C PHE A 64 -20.79 -20.68 23.99
N TRP A 65 -21.78 -21.06 23.19
CA TRP A 65 -22.67 -22.18 23.53
C TRP A 65 -21.99 -23.55 23.46
N THR A 66 -21.05 -23.75 22.54
CA THR A 66 -20.21 -24.96 22.50
C THR A 66 -19.44 -25.12 23.81
N THR A 67 -18.82 -24.04 24.30
CA THR A 67 -18.07 -24.03 25.56
C THR A 67 -18.94 -24.28 26.78
N VAL A 68 -20.14 -23.70 26.83
CA VAL A 68 -21.13 -24.00 27.88
C VAL A 68 -21.43 -25.51 27.91
N ASN A 69 -21.69 -26.13 26.75
CA ASN A 69 -21.96 -27.57 26.68
C ASN A 69 -20.75 -28.44 27.07
N GLU A 70 -19.55 -28.05 26.64
CA GLU A 70 -18.30 -28.74 26.98
C GLU A 70 -18.02 -28.72 28.49
N VAL A 71 -18.16 -27.56 29.13
CA VAL A 71 -17.98 -27.39 30.58
C VAL A 71 -19.05 -28.17 31.35
N ASN A 72 -20.28 -28.23 30.84
CA ASN A 72 -21.33 -29.04 31.45
C ASN A 72 -20.98 -30.54 31.42
N ARG A 73 -20.49 -31.05 30.29
CA ARG A 73 -20.14 -32.47 30.13
C ARG A 73 -18.89 -32.85 30.92
N SER A 74 -17.81 -32.08 30.77
CA SER A 74 -16.50 -32.41 31.34
C SER A 74 -16.36 -32.06 32.82
N GLY A 75 -17.11 -31.06 33.30
CA GLY A 75 -16.88 -30.45 34.62
C GLY A 75 -15.57 -29.67 34.74
N THR A 76 -14.77 -29.59 33.67
CA THR A 76 -13.48 -28.91 33.67
C THR A 76 -13.68 -27.41 33.60
N LYS A 77 -12.96 -26.66 34.44
CA LYS A 77 -12.98 -25.19 34.40
C LYS A 77 -12.33 -24.73 33.10
N LYS A 78 -12.99 -23.81 32.38
CA LYS A 78 -12.47 -23.22 31.14
C LYS A 78 -12.47 -21.70 31.24
N ALA A 79 -11.64 -21.04 30.46
CA ALA A 79 -11.66 -19.60 30.30
C ALA A 79 -11.45 -19.26 28.82
N GLU A 80 -12.28 -18.36 28.29
CA GLU A 80 -12.22 -17.93 26.89
C GLU A 80 -12.30 -16.41 26.80
N VAL A 81 -11.91 -15.88 25.66
CA VAL A 81 -11.86 -14.43 25.40
C VAL A 81 -12.66 -14.15 24.13
N PHE A 82 -13.60 -13.21 24.24
CA PHE A 82 -14.47 -12.78 23.15
C PHE A 82 -14.22 -11.31 22.82
N PHE A 83 -14.39 -10.94 21.55
CA PHE A 83 -14.43 -9.54 21.12
C PHE A 83 -15.89 -9.13 20.93
N LEU A 84 -16.44 -8.41 21.90
CA LEU A 84 -17.85 -8.04 21.97
C LEU A 84 -17.97 -6.53 22.09
N SER A 85 -18.82 -5.92 21.27
CA SER A 85 -19.08 -4.47 21.27
C SER A 85 -17.80 -3.63 21.26
N GLY A 86 -16.81 -4.07 20.47
CA GLY A 86 -15.51 -3.39 20.32
C GLY A 86 -14.54 -3.59 21.49
N ARG A 87 -14.81 -4.50 22.44
CA ARG A 87 -13.99 -4.73 23.64
C ARG A 87 -13.70 -6.22 23.84
N PHE A 88 -12.52 -6.52 24.39
CA PHE A 88 -12.18 -7.88 24.80
C PHE A 88 -12.77 -8.22 26.17
N VAL A 89 -13.52 -9.31 26.22
CA VAL A 89 -14.19 -9.83 27.41
C VAL A 89 -13.65 -11.22 27.71
N ARG A 90 -13.03 -11.41 28.88
CA ARG A 90 -12.65 -12.75 29.35
C ARG A 90 -13.78 -13.35 30.14
N ILE A 91 -14.24 -14.53 29.74
CA ILE A 91 -15.30 -15.29 30.39
C ILE A 91 -14.68 -16.54 31.01
N LYS A 92 -14.86 -16.71 32.33
CA LYS A 92 -14.49 -17.92 33.06
C LYS A 92 -15.72 -18.76 33.32
N TYR A 93 -15.65 -20.05 33.01
CA TYR A 93 -16.74 -21.00 33.12
C TYR A 93 -16.47 -21.98 34.26
N ARG A 94 -17.45 -22.17 35.13
CA ARG A 94 -17.38 -23.13 36.23
C ARG A 94 -18.69 -23.88 36.35
N LYS A 95 -18.64 -25.21 36.22
CA LYS A 95 -19.77 -26.08 36.55
C LYS A 95 -20.07 -26.04 38.06
N THR A 96 -21.34 -25.97 38.39
CA THR A 96 -21.90 -26.05 39.73
C THR A 96 -23.20 -26.86 39.69
N SER A 97 -23.83 -27.07 40.85
CA SER A 97 -25.19 -27.58 40.95
C SER A 97 -26.06 -26.53 41.64
N SER A 98 -27.24 -26.25 41.09
CA SER A 98 -28.26 -25.40 41.70
C SER A 98 -29.54 -26.21 41.80
N ASN A 99 -30.07 -26.38 43.02
CA ASN A 99 -31.27 -27.19 43.28
C ASN A 99 -31.22 -28.60 42.67
N GLY A 100 -30.06 -29.27 42.72
CA GLY A 100 -29.87 -30.61 42.16
C GLY A 100 -29.72 -30.68 40.64
N ALA A 101 -29.93 -29.58 39.91
CA ALA A 101 -29.68 -29.49 38.48
C ALA A 101 -28.27 -28.94 38.18
N PRO A 102 -27.60 -29.40 37.10
CA PRO A 102 -26.32 -28.84 36.70
C PRO A 102 -26.48 -27.42 36.17
N ALA A 103 -25.61 -26.53 36.64
CA ALA A 103 -25.56 -25.13 36.24
C ALA A 103 -24.12 -24.71 35.96
N ILE A 104 -23.94 -23.65 35.18
CA ILE A 104 -22.65 -23.06 34.86
C ILE A 104 -22.65 -21.62 35.33
N ILE A 105 -21.70 -21.30 36.20
CA ILE A 105 -21.40 -19.94 36.59
C ILE A 105 -20.40 -19.37 35.59
N LEU A 106 -20.76 -18.26 34.97
CA LEU A 106 -19.88 -17.48 34.12
C LEU A 106 -19.47 -16.22 34.86
N THR A 107 -18.18 -15.93 34.87
CA THR A 107 -17.65 -14.65 35.35
C THR A 107 -16.95 -13.95 34.19
N ALA A 108 -17.52 -12.84 33.75
CA ALA A 108 -17.01 -12.02 32.67
C ALA A 108 -16.33 -10.75 33.22
N LYS A 109 -15.21 -10.35 32.60
CA LYS A 109 -14.51 -9.12 32.93
C LYS A 109 -13.92 -8.51 31.66
N TYR A 110 -14.04 -7.19 31.51
CA TYR A 110 -13.30 -6.46 30.47
C TYR A 110 -11.80 -6.56 30.72
N LEU A 111 -11.05 -6.85 29.67
CA LEU A 111 -9.60 -6.85 29.74
C LEU A 111 -9.07 -5.42 29.62
N THR A 112 -8.86 -4.76 30.76
CA THR A 112 -8.30 -3.42 30.88
C THR A 112 -6.83 -3.49 31.31
N GLY A 113 -5.89 -3.24 30.40
CA GLY A 113 -4.48 -2.94 30.73
C GLY A 113 -3.54 -4.09 31.13
N GLU A 114 -3.99 -5.35 31.16
CA GLU A 114 -3.15 -6.51 31.54
C GLU A 114 -2.09 -6.91 30.48
N PRO A 115 -0.91 -7.44 30.89
CA PRO A 115 -0.01 -8.16 30.01
C PRO A 115 -0.72 -9.30 29.28
N GLU A 116 -1.71 -9.97 29.90
CA GLU A 116 -2.58 -10.96 29.26
C GLU A 116 -3.47 -10.32 28.17
N ALA A 117 -3.95 -9.09 28.32
CA ALA A 117 -4.73 -8.40 27.28
C ALA A 117 -3.86 -7.98 26.09
N ARG A 118 -2.59 -7.61 26.35
CA ARG A 118 -1.58 -7.41 25.29
C ARG A 118 -1.13 -8.73 24.67
N ALA A 119 -0.89 -9.75 25.47
CA ALA A 119 -0.47 -11.08 25.04
C ALA A 119 -1.60 -11.81 24.30
N LEU A 120 -2.87 -11.62 24.64
CA LEU A 120 -4.02 -12.13 23.87
C LEU A 120 -4.28 -11.27 22.63
N ARG A 121 -4.00 -9.96 22.64
CA ARG A 121 -3.87 -9.18 21.38
C ARG A 121 -2.70 -9.69 20.50
N LEU A 122 -1.69 -10.31 21.12
CA LEU A 122 -0.50 -10.90 20.50
C LEU A 122 -0.53 -12.45 20.40
N MET A 123 -1.61 -13.13 20.80
CA MET A 123 -1.77 -14.61 20.76
C MET A 123 -3.11 -14.99 20.13
N SER A 124 -4.08 -14.08 20.08
CA SER A 124 -4.98 -13.89 18.93
C SER A 124 -4.29 -13.05 17.82
N SER A 125 -2.95 -12.98 17.84
CA SER A 125 -2.05 -12.37 16.85
C SER A 125 -2.39 -12.89 15.46
N HIS A 126 -3.16 -12.19 14.62
CA HIS A 126 -3.01 -10.77 14.31
C HIS A 126 -4.36 -10.05 14.09
N GLY A 127 -5.49 -10.61 14.55
CA GLY A 127 -6.80 -10.22 13.98
C GLY A 127 -6.86 -10.41 12.46
N LEU A 128 -5.91 -11.17 11.90
CA LEU A 128 -5.89 -11.60 10.52
C LEU A 128 -6.88 -12.76 10.40
N PRO A 129 -7.84 -12.70 9.46
CA PRO A 129 -8.68 -13.84 9.13
C PRO A 129 -7.82 -15.09 8.87
N SER A 130 -8.32 -16.25 9.26
CA SER A 130 -7.62 -17.54 9.12
C SER A 130 -7.06 -17.77 7.71
N GLU A 131 -7.77 -17.24 6.72
CA GLU A 131 -7.51 -17.28 5.28
C GLU A 131 -6.16 -16.66 4.89
N ILE A 132 -5.62 -15.73 5.68
CA ILE A 132 -4.37 -15.03 5.37
C ILE A 132 -3.27 -15.25 6.42
N SER A 133 -3.55 -16.04 7.45
CA SER A 133 -2.58 -16.38 8.51
C SER A 133 -1.33 -17.09 7.96
N GLY A 134 -1.52 -18.06 7.06
CA GLY A 134 -0.39 -18.76 6.42
C GLY A 134 0.49 -17.84 5.58
N ILE A 135 -0.12 -16.88 4.86
CA ILE A 135 0.62 -15.89 4.06
C ILE A 135 1.43 -14.97 4.96
N ALA A 136 0.85 -14.52 6.08
CA ALA A 136 1.55 -13.68 7.05
C ALA A 136 2.80 -14.37 7.61
N GLN A 137 2.70 -15.65 7.96
CA GLN A 137 3.86 -16.41 8.44
C GLN A 137 4.97 -16.49 7.38
N VAL A 138 4.62 -16.79 6.13
CA VAL A 138 5.57 -16.84 5.00
C VAL A 138 6.30 -15.50 4.80
N ILE A 139 5.60 -14.38 5.01
CA ILE A 139 6.16 -13.03 4.92
C ILE A 139 7.11 -12.75 6.08
N GLU A 140 6.68 -13.00 7.32
CA GLU A 140 7.46 -12.72 8.54
C GLU A 140 8.75 -13.55 8.60
N GLU A 141 8.72 -14.79 8.10
CA GLU A 141 9.89 -15.65 7.97
C GLU A 141 10.77 -15.31 6.75
N ASN A 142 10.44 -14.26 6.01
CA ASN A 142 11.11 -13.83 4.78
C ASN A 142 11.33 -14.97 3.77
N VAL A 143 10.36 -15.87 3.62
CA VAL A 143 10.52 -17.02 2.73
C VAL A 143 10.64 -16.52 1.28
N ILE A 144 9.82 -15.54 0.90
CA ILE A 144 9.78 -14.97 -0.47
C ILE A 144 11.10 -14.29 -0.83
N GLY A 145 11.63 -13.41 0.05
CA GLY A 145 12.87 -12.70 -0.22
C GLY A 145 14.08 -13.64 -0.30
N ARG A 146 14.15 -14.65 0.59
CA ARG A 146 15.20 -15.68 0.55
C ARG A 146 15.11 -16.54 -0.70
N LEU A 147 13.91 -16.91 -1.11
CA LEU A 147 13.68 -17.72 -2.30
C LEU A 147 14.11 -16.99 -3.57
N LEU A 148 13.74 -15.72 -3.71
CA LEU A 148 14.00 -14.94 -4.92
C LEU A 148 15.43 -14.38 -4.97
N GLY A 149 16.16 -14.39 -3.86
CA GLY A 149 17.49 -13.79 -3.77
C GLY A 149 17.50 -12.25 -3.90
N ILE A 150 16.33 -11.61 -3.85
CA ILE A 150 16.18 -10.16 -4.02
C ILE A 150 16.26 -9.48 -2.65
N GLN A 151 17.45 -8.99 -2.29
CA GLN A 151 17.68 -8.33 -0.99
C GLN A 151 16.85 -7.04 -0.79
N HIS A 152 16.41 -6.42 -1.88
CA HIS A 152 15.62 -5.20 -1.85
C HIS A 152 14.12 -5.42 -2.00
N LEU A 153 13.68 -6.68 -1.95
CA LEU A 153 12.27 -7.03 -1.89
C LEU A 153 11.73 -6.78 -0.48
N ARG A 154 10.55 -6.19 -0.42
CA ARG A 154 9.80 -5.88 0.79
C ARG A 154 8.39 -6.36 0.63
N VAL A 155 7.96 -7.22 1.53
CA VAL A 155 6.62 -7.80 1.51
C VAL A 155 5.91 -7.47 2.82
N SER A 156 4.67 -7.01 2.71
CA SER A 156 3.84 -6.71 3.88
C SER A 156 2.36 -6.94 3.60
N ILE A 157 1.60 -7.19 4.66
CA ILE A 157 0.13 -7.15 4.64
C ILE A 157 -0.30 -5.94 5.45
N ILE A 158 -1.18 -5.13 4.88
CA ILE A 158 -1.75 -3.96 5.55
C ILE A 158 -3.27 -3.96 5.50
N ASP A 159 -3.90 -3.27 6.43
CA ASP A 159 -5.28 -2.79 6.30
C ASP A 159 -5.37 -1.27 6.36
N TYR A 160 -6.53 -0.75 5.96
CA TYR A 160 -6.85 0.68 6.03
C TYR A 160 -7.97 0.94 7.05
N PRO A 161 -7.66 1.08 8.35
CA PRO A 161 -8.66 1.42 9.35
C PRO A 161 -9.35 2.76 9.08
N GLN A 162 -8.67 3.69 8.38
CA GLN A 162 -9.23 5.00 7.99
C GLN A 162 -8.71 5.41 6.60
N LYS A 163 -9.26 6.48 6.01
CA LYS A 163 -8.91 6.92 4.64
C LYS A 163 -7.40 7.12 4.45
N SER A 164 -6.73 7.81 5.37
CA SER A 164 -5.33 8.17 5.24
C SER A 164 -4.44 7.52 6.29
N LEU A 165 -4.83 6.32 6.75
CA LEU A 165 -4.12 5.59 7.79
C LEU A 165 -4.13 4.12 7.41
N PHE A 166 -2.95 3.56 7.20
CA PHE A 166 -2.79 2.12 7.08
C PHE A 166 -2.16 1.55 8.34
N ARG A 167 -2.37 0.26 8.59
CA ARG A 167 -1.76 -0.47 9.69
C ARG A 167 -1.14 -1.75 9.17
N PHE A 168 0.07 -2.04 9.66
CA PHE A 168 0.77 -3.27 9.33
C PHE A 168 0.15 -4.44 10.07
N LEU A 169 -0.29 -5.44 9.34
CA LEU A 169 -0.77 -6.69 9.90
C LEU A 169 0.32 -7.77 9.90
N SER A 170 1.20 -7.73 8.91
CA SER A 170 2.37 -8.60 8.78
C SER A 170 3.46 -7.89 7.95
N VAL A 171 4.73 -8.09 8.28
CA VAL A 171 5.88 -7.48 7.58
C VAL A 171 7.06 -8.44 7.56
N ASP A 172 7.84 -8.40 6.48
CA ASP A 172 9.11 -9.10 6.41
C ASP A 172 10.23 -8.32 7.15
N PRO A 173 11.36 -8.98 7.48
CA PRO A 173 12.51 -8.32 8.10
C PRO A 173 13.09 -7.15 7.28
N PRO A 174 13.24 -7.22 5.94
CA PRO A 174 13.68 -6.06 5.14
C PRO A 174 12.76 -4.83 5.27
N THR A 175 11.44 -5.04 5.33
CA THR A 175 10.49 -3.95 5.59
C THR A 175 10.71 -3.41 7.00
N ALA A 176 10.85 -4.25 8.02
CA ALA A 176 11.11 -3.78 9.38
C ALA A 176 12.42 -2.99 9.52
N ALA A 177 13.48 -3.45 8.86
CA ALA A 177 14.76 -2.78 8.82
C ALA A 177 14.69 -1.40 8.15
N LEU A 178 13.86 -1.23 7.11
CA LEU A 178 13.63 0.07 6.46
C LEU A 178 13.10 1.11 7.45
N TRP A 179 12.30 0.69 8.43
CA TRP A 179 11.75 1.54 9.48
C TRP A 179 12.61 1.57 10.75
N HIS A 180 13.84 1.03 10.70
CA HIS A 180 14.77 0.95 11.83
C HIS A 180 14.15 0.31 13.09
N THR A 181 13.39 -0.76 12.89
CA THR A 181 12.64 -1.43 13.97
C THR A 181 12.56 -2.94 13.74
N ASP A 182 11.97 -3.65 14.68
CA ASP A 182 11.75 -5.10 14.62
C ASP A 182 10.32 -5.41 14.13
N ILE A 183 10.15 -6.57 13.49
CA ILE A 183 8.86 -7.05 12.98
C ILE A 183 7.76 -6.96 14.05
N HIS A 184 8.01 -7.51 15.24
CA HIS A 184 7.05 -7.54 16.35
C HIS A 184 6.67 -6.15 16.88
N LYS A 185 7.48 -5.12 16.64
CA LYS A 185 7.19 -3.73 17.03
C LYS A 185 6.38 -3.00 15.96
N MET A 186 6.45 -3.42 14.70
CA MET A 186 5.66 -2.85 13.60
C MET A 186 4.27 -3.44 13.49
N ILE A 187 4.12 -4.73 13.75
CA ILE A 187 2.83 -5.41 13.64
C ILE A 187 1.80 -4.74 14.56
N GLY A 188 0.64 -4.42 14.00
CA GLY A 188 -0.45 -3.71 14.65
C GLY A 188 -0.26 -2.20 14.71
N ARG A 189 0.92 -1.66 14.35
CA ARG A 189 1.16 -0.21 14.30
C ARG A 189 0.59 0.39 13.04
N THR A 190 0.01 1.56 13.22
CA THR A 190 -0.43 2.42 12.15
C THR A 190 0.74 3.22 11.57
N SER A 191 0.61 3.70 10.33
CA SER A 191 1.60 4.56 9.70
C SER A 191 1.91 5.82 10.53
N ALA A 192 0.89 6.39 11.20
CA ALA A 192 1.07 7.53 12.10
C ALA A 192 1.92 7.20 13.34
N GLU A 193 1.74 6.02 13.95
CA GLU A 193 2.58 5.58 15.09
C GLU A 193 4.03 5.31 14.69
N LEU A 194 4.29 5.09 13.40
CA LEU A 194 5.62 4.95 12.83
C LEU A 194 6.18 6.30 12.31
N ASN A 195 5.56 7.42 12.68
CA ASN A 195 5.95 8.78 12.30
C ASN A 195 5.81 9.10 10.80
N MET A 196 4.99 8.36 10.05
CA MET A 196 4.61 8.74 8.70
C MET A 196 3.43 9.73 8.75
N SER A 197 3.50 10.81 7.98
CA SER A 197 2.42 11.78 7.94
C SER A 197 1.16 11.18 7.31
N LEU A 198 -0.02 11.67 7.74
CA LEU A 198 -1.30 11.29 7.15
C LEU A 198 -1.40 11.69 5.67
N GLU A 199 -0.72 12.77 5.27
CA GLU A 199 -0.64 13.19 3.87
C GLU A 199 0.05 12.13 3.01
N ILE A 200 1.23 11.67 3.39
CA ILE A 200 1.97 10.62 2.66
C ILE A 200 1.15 9.33 2.60
N SER A 201 0.55 8.92 3.73
CA SER A 201 -0.30 7.73 3.79
C SER A 201 -1.55 7.86 2.91
N GLY A 202 -2.11 9.07 2.82
CA GLY A 202 -3.23 9.39 1.94
C GLY A 202 -2.85 9.29 0.46
N ASN A 203 -1.70 9.85 0.08
CA ASN A 203 -1.19 9.81 -1.29
C ASN A 203 -0.94 8.36 -1.74
N LEU A 204 -0.32 7.53 -0.90
CA LEU A 204 -0.13 6.10 -1.18
C LEU A 204 -1.45 5.37 -1.49
N ARG A 205 -2.50 5.65 -0.72
CA ARG A 205 -3.83 5.05 -0.97
C ARG A 205 -4.46 5.58 -2.27
N GLU A 206 -4.26 6.84 -2.59
CA GLU A 206 -4.75 7.43 -3.84
C GLU A 206 -4.01 6.85 -5.05
N SER A 207 -2.69 6.69 -4.97
CA SER A 207 -1.88 5.94 -5.96
C SER A 207 -2.41 4.53 -6.13
N PHE A 208 -2.67 3.80 -5.05
CA PHE A 208 -3.29 2.47 -5.12
C PHE A 208 -4.64 2.50 -5.84
N SER A 209 -5.56 3.37 -5.40
CA SER A 209 -6.94 3.42 -5.89
C SER A 209 -7.03 3.86 -7.36
N SER A 210 -6.12 4.72 -7.80
CA SER A 210 -6.07 5.23 -9.18
C SER A 210 -5.45 4.24 -10.18
N HIS A 211 -4.73 3.23 -9.69
CA HIS A 211 -4.13 2.14 -10.49
C HIS A 211 -4.80 0.78 -10.27
N LEU A 212 -5.85 0.71 -9.45
CA LEU A 212 -6.56 -0.53 -9.15
C LEU A 212 -7.33 -1.04 -10.37
N ASP A 213 -6.97 -2.21 -10.85
CA ASP A 213 -7.77 -2.99 -11.79
C ASP A 213 -8.98 -3.58 -11.04
N PRO A 214 -10.22 -3.23 -11.43
CA PRO A 214 -11.42 -3.68 -10.74
C PRO A 214 -11.65 -5.20 -10.84
N ILE A 215 -11.07 -5.87 -11.83
CA ILE A 215 -11.23 -7.31 -12.08
C ILE A 215 -10.21 -8.09 -11.25
N SER A 216 -8.93 -7.86 -11.48
CA SER A 216 -7.87 -8.60 -10.78
C SER A 216 -7.68 -8.17 -9.32
N LYS A 217 -8.21 -6.99 -8.94
CA LYS A 217 -7.96 -6.32 -7.65
C LYS A 217 -6.48 -6.06 -7.40
N THR A 218 -5.71 -5.88 -8.47
CA THR A 218 -4.28 -5.56 -8.41
C THR A 218 -4.01 -4.13 -8.84
N SER A 219 -2.92 -3.56 -8.36
CA SER A 219 -2.47 -2.22 -8.66
C SER A 219 -0.94 -2.23 -8.71
N THR A 220 -0.38 -1.61 -9.74
CA THR A 220 1.08 -1.53 -9.91
C THR A 220 1.46 -0.10 -10.24
N PHE A 221 2.38 0.47 -9.48
CA PHE A 221 2.82 1.85 -9.63
C PHE A 221 4.22 2.05 -9.04
N THR A 222 4.87 3.15 -9.39
CA THR A 222 6.12 3.59 -8.77
C THR A 222 5.82 4.78 -7.87
N GLU A 223 6.37 4.79 -6.66
CA GLU A 223 6.14 5.85 -5.68
C GLU A 223 7.47 6.36 -5.11
N TYR A 224 7.55 7.67 -4.93
CA TYR A 224 8.62 8.36 -4.24
C TYR A 224 8.12 8.84 -2.88
N VAL A 225 8.52 8.14 -1.83
CA VAL A 225 8.03 8.41 -0.48
C VAL A 225 8.97 9.39 0.19
N ASN A 226 8.52 10.62 0.41
CA ASN A 226 9.32 11.68 1.07
C ASN A 226 9.85 11.28 2.46
N HIS A 227 9.21 10.31 3.13
CA HIS A 227 9.68 9.73 4.40
C HIS A 227 11.01 8.96 4.24
N PHE A 228 11.32 8.48 3.05
CA PHE A 228 12.52 7.72 2.71
C PHE A 228 13.31 8.42 1.59
N PRO A 229 14.00 9.54 1.89
CA PRO A 229 14.61 10.38 0.88
C PRO A 229 15.73 9.66 0.11
N GLY A 230 15.65 9.70 -1.22
CA GLY A 230 16.60 9.03 -2.12
C GLY A 230 16.24 7.59 -2.46
N LEU A 231 15.11 7.08 -1.96
CA LEU A 231 14.58 5.78 -2.36
C LEU A 231 13.38 5.95 -3.30
N SER A 232 13.29 5.08 -4.31
CA SER A 232 12.06 4.86 -5.06
C SER A 232 11.51 3.47 -4.76
N PHE A 233 10.20 3.33 -4.83
CA PHE A 233 9.50 2.07 -4.56
C PHE A 233 8.69 1.70 -5.79
N PHE A 234 9.06 0.59 -6.43
CA PHE A 234 8.14 -0.08 -7.35
C PHE A 234 7.20 -0.95 -6.52
N VAL A 235 5.90 -0.64 -6.54
CA VAL A 235 4.89 -1.26 -5.69
C VAL A 235 3.91 -2.04 -6.55
N ALA A 236 3.73 -3.32 -6.20
CA ALA A 236 2.61 -4.14 -6.64
C ALA A 236 1.75 -4.47 -5.42
N MET A 237 0.45 -4.21 -5.53
CA MET A 237 -0.50 -4.32 -4.44
C MET A 237 -1.72 -5.12 -4.88
N ARG A 238 -2.20 -6.04 -4.03
CA ARG A 238 -3.38 -6.87 -4.29
C ARG A 238 -4.30 -6.87 -3.09
N GLU A 239 -5.60 -6.66 -3.32
CA GLU A 239 -6.61 -6.84 -2.26
C GLU A 239 -6.83 -8.34 -2.02
N LEU A 240 -6.53 -8.81 -0.80
CA LEU A 240 -6.72 -10.21 -0.40
C LEU A 240 -8.13 -10.44 0.15
N LEU A 241 -8.61 -9.49 0.95
CA LEU A 241 -9.94 -9.44 1.54
C LEU A 241 -10.40 -7.98 1.52
N PRO A 242 -11.70 -7.68 1.63
CA PRO A 242 -12.18 -6.30 1.63
C PRO A 242 -11.42 -5.40 2.63
N GLY A 243 -10.63 -4.46 2.10
CA GLY A 243 -9.82 -3.54 2.89
C GLY A 243 -8.47 -4.06 3.39
N VAL A 244 -8.12 -5.32 3.14
CA VAL A 244 -6.83 -5.95 3.49
C VAL A 244 -6.04 -6.24 2.23
N HIS A 245 -4.78 -5.81 2.21
CA HIS A 245 -3.99 -5.80 1.00
C HIS A 245 -2.61 -6.41 1.23
N LEU A 246 -2.16 -7.21 0.27
CA LEU A 246 -0.78 -7.63 0.12
C LEU A 246 -0.02 -6.57 -0.66
N ILE A 247 1.13 -6.16 -0.13
CA ILE A 247 2.06 -5.24 -0.79
C ILE A 247 3.36 -5.99 -1.04
N VAL A 248 3.81 -5.95 -2.29
CA VAL A 248 5.15 -6.33 -2.71
C VAL A 248 5.81 -5.09 -3.26
N ALA A 249 6.88 -4.64 -2.62
CA ALA A 249 7.63 -3.47 -3.03
C ALA A 249 9.09 -3.84 -3.30
N VAL A 250 9.65 -3.32 -4.38
CA VAL A 250 11.09 -3.34 -4.63
C VAL A 250 11.62 -1.93 -4.43
N THR A 251 12.55 -1.79 -3.51
CA THR A 251 13.15 -0.47 -3.22
C THR A 251 14.44 -0.30 -4.00
N HIS A 252 14.57 0.84 -4.66
CA HIS A 252 15.78 1.22 -5.36
C HIS A 252 16.41 2.43 -4.67
N ASP A 253 17.70 2.33 -4.35
CA ASP A 253 18.48 3.45 -3.83
C ASP A 253 18.98 4.29 -5.01
N LEU A 254 18.39 5.47 -5.20
CA LEU A 254 18.71 6.36 -6.30
C LEU A 254 20.12 6.97 -6.14
N LYS A 255 20.64 7.07 -4.91
CA LYS A 255 21.95 7.67 -4.62
C LYS A 255 23.10 6.69 -4.81
N LYS A 256 22.82 5.39 -4.72
CA LYS A 256 23.83 4.36 -4.88
C LYS A 256 24.13 4.20 -6.36
N GLU A 257 25.05 5.00 -6.87
CA GLU A 257 25.73 4.70 -8.12
C GLU A 257 26.24 3.26 -8.00
N SER A 258 25.81 2.36 -8.89
CA SER A 258 26.26 0.97 -8.89
C SER A 258 27.79 0.97 -8.96
N PRO A 259 28.52 0.62 -7.88
CA PRO A 259 29.97 0.82 -7.80
C PRO A 259 30.72 -0.22 -8.64
N ALA A 260 30.03 -1.20 -9.21
CA ALA A 260 30.59 -2.08 -10.21
C ALA A 260 30.37 -1.48 -11.60
N PRO A 261 31.41 -1.38 -12.46
CA PRO A 261 31.18 -1.40 -13.89
C PRO A 261 30.41 -2.69 -14.13
N SER A 262 29.10 -2.57 -14.36
CA SER A 262 28.27 -3.73 -14.61
C SER A 262 28.95 -4.48 -15.75
N PRO A 263 29.31 -5.77 -15.58
CA PRO A 263 30.04 -6.54 -16.61
C PRO A 263 29.28 -6.31 -17.90
N GLU A 264 29.92 -5.59 -18.84
CA GLU A 264 29.30 -4.89 -19.98
C GLU A 264 27.83 -5.22 -20.01
N ARG A 265 26.99 -4.44 -19.28
CA ARG A 265 25.53 -4.66 -19.25
C ARG A 265 25.21 -4.97 -20.68
N ALA A 266 25.01 -6.26 -21.01
CA ALA A 266 25.00 -6.70 -22.40
C ALA A 266 23.85 -5.89 -22.91
N SER A 267 24.17 -4.85 -23.67
CA SER A 267 23.30 -3.69 -23.82
C SER A 267 22.10 -4.31 -24.43
N LEU A 268 21.08 -4.62 -23.61
CA LEU A 268 19.90 -5.35 -24.06
C LEU A 268 19.43 -4.39 -25.11
N PRO A 269 19.63 -4.75 -26.39
CA PRO A 269 19.75 -3.72 -27.38
C PRO A 269 18.41 -3.04 -27.29
N PHE A 270 18.42 -1.72 -27.11
CA PHE A 270 17.19 -0.94 -27.09
C PHE A 270 16.38 -1.20 -28.38
N ASN A 271 16.97 -1.89 -29.36
CA ASN A 271 16.36 -2.59 -30.48
C ASN A 271 15.20 -3.55 -30.12
N ASP A 272 15.05 -4.09 -28.91
CA ASP A 272 13.81 -4.82 -28.53
C ASP A 272 12.67 -3.86 -28.13
N LEU A 273 12.99 -2.58 -27.95
CA LEU A 273 12.05 -1.45 -27.98
C LEU A 273 12.07 -0.74 -29.35
N SER A 274 12.55 -1.38 -30.43
CA SER A 274 12.60 -0.80 -31.78
C SER A 274 11.24 -0.39 -32.35
N GLY A 275 10.15 -0.78 -31.68
CA GLY A 275 8.83 -0.23 -31.96
C GLY A 275 8.76 1.25 -31.57
N VAL A 276 8.23 2.08 -32.47
CA VAL A 276 7.82 3.45 -32.15
C VAL A 276 6.86 3.40 -30.97
N GLN A 277 7.31 3.84 -29.80
CA GLN A 277 6.48 3.89 -28.60
C GLN A 277 5.60 5.11 -28.67
N ILE A 278 4.31 4.94 -28.36
CA ILE A 278 3.34 6.04 -28.30
C ILE A 278 2.88 6.17 -26.86
N TRP A 279 3.30 7.24 -26.19
CA TRP A 279 2.87 7.53 -24.83
C TRP A 279 1.67 8.47 -24.86
N LYS A 280 0.58 8.00 -24.25
CA LYS A 280 -0.56 8.85 -23.90
C LYS A 280 -0.13 9.85 -22.82
N ARG A 281 -0.88 10.94 -22.70
CA ARG A 281 -0.56 12.03 -21.77
C ARG A 281 -0.28 11.60 -20.33
N LYS A 282 -1.07 10.67 -19.75
CA LYS A 282 -0.86 10.17 -18.38
C LYS A 282 0.48 9.44 -18.26
N THR A 283 0.73 8.47 -19.12
CA THR A 283 1.98 7.70 -19.16
C THR A 283 3.19 8.60 -19.41
N TRP A 284 3.06 9.62 -20.25
CA TRP A 284 4.13 10.58 -20.49
C TRP A 284 4.42 11.47 -19.27
N ASP A 285 3.40 11.83 -18.49
CA ASP A 285 3.58 12.54 -17.23
C ASP A 285 4.33 11.67 -16.20
N GLU A 286 4.01 10.38 -16.10
CA GLU A 286 4.72 9.39 -15.25
C GLU A 286 6.19 9.23 -15.68
N ILE A 287 6.46 9.12 -16.98
CA ILE A 287 7.84 9.05 -17.51
C ILE A 287 8.60 10.34 -17.16
N THR A 288 7.97 11.49 -17.33
CA THR A 288 8.59 12.79 -17.03
C THR A 288 8.94 12.91 -15.54
N GLU A 289 8.05 12.45 -14.66
CA GLU A 289 8.29 12.42 -13.20
C GLU A 289 9.51 11.55 -12.86
N ASN A 290 9.62 10.36 -13.42
CA ASN A 290 10.78 9.49 -13.25
C ASN A 290 12.07 10.14 -13.78
N CYS A 291 12.02 10.80 -14.94
CA CYS A 291 13.16 11.54 -15.47
C CYS A 291 13.58 12.69 -14.54
N LEU A 292 12.64 13.44 -13.94
CA LEU A 292 12.95 14.53 -13.02
C LEU A 292 13.72 14.02 -11.79
N HIS A 293 13.29 12.91 -11.20
CA HIS A 293 14.03 12.28 -10.10
C HIS A 293 15.42 11.82 -10.53
N TYR A 294 15.54 11.13 -11.66
CA TYR A 294 16.83 10.65 -12.16
C TYR A 294 17.81 11.80 -12.44
N ILE A 295 17.36 12.83 -13.16
CA ILE A 295 18.17 13.99 -13.55
C ILE A 295 18.59 14.82 -12.34
N SER A 296 17.81 14.81 -11.25
CA SER A 296 18.20 15.49 -10.01
C SER A 296 19.49 14.95 -9.39
N LEU A 297 19.83 13.70 -9.69
CA LEU A 297 21.07 13.04 -9.29
C LEU A 297 22.11 13.02 -10.41
N HIS A 298 21.67 13.16 -11.66
CA HIS A 298 22.49 13.12 -12.87
C HIS A 298 22.35 14.43 -13.65
N THR A 299 22.80 15.52 -13.05
CA THR A 299 22.57 16.89 -13.55
C THR A 299 23.21 17.17 -14.91
N HIS A 300 24.14 16.31 -15.37
CA HIS A 300 24.70 16.37 -16.73
C HIS A 300 23.65 16.15 -17.83
N HIS A 301 22.48 15.59 -17.50
CA HIS A 301 21.33 15.49 -18.41
C HIS A 301 20.47 16.76 -18.48
N ALA A 302 20.82 17.81 -17.74
CA ALA A 302 20.09 19.06 -17.73
C ALA A 302 20.93 20.20 -18.33
N SER A 303 20.27 21.08 -19.07
CA SER A 303 20.84 22.35 -19.50
C SER A 303 20.81 23.35 -18.34
N THR A 304 21.87 24.15 -18.20
CA THR A 304 21.88 25.30 -17.28
C THR A 304 21.33 26.57 -17.91
N GLU A 305 21.04 26.51 -19.21
CA GLU A 305 20.55 27.62 -20.02
C GLU A 305 19.16 27.30 -20.59
N ARG A 306 18.38 28.35 -20.81
CA ARG A 306 17.09 28.24 -21.50
C ARG A 306 17.37 28.12 -23.00
N LEU A 307 16.95 27.02 -23.60
CA LEU A 307 17.22 26.70 -25.01
C LEU A 307 16.09 27.17 -25.92
N THR A 308 16.45 27.68 -27.09
CA THR A 308 15.53 28.03 -28.17
C THR A 308 15.04 26.80 -28.91
N LEU A 309 13.92 26.93 -29.62
CA LEU A 309 13.34 25.82 -30.38
C LEU A 309 14.19 25.50 -31.61
N PRO A 310 14.52 24.21 -31.87
CA PRO A 310 15.23 23.82 -33.07
C PRO A 310 14.33 23.90 -34.31
N ASP A 311 14.91 24.16 -35.48
CA ASP A 311 14.16 24.28 -36.74
C ASP A 311 13.36 23.01 -37.06
N ALA A 312 13.95 21.83 -36.81
CA ALA A 312 13.28 20.54 -36.99
C ALA A 312 11.96 20.41 -36.20
N PHE A 313 11.86 21.05 -35.03
CA PHE A 313 10.61 21.09 -34.27
C PHE A 313 9.57 22.01 -34.92
N LEU A 314 9.99 23.12 -35.52
CA LEU A 314 9.08 24.08 -36.17
C LEU A 314 8.54 23.55 -37.50
N GLU A 315 9.31 22.71 -38.19
CA GLU A 315 8.96 22.11 -39.48
C GLU A 315 7.92 20.98 -39.37
N ASP A 316 7.99 20.12 -38.35
CA ASP A 316 7.07 18.99 -38.16
C ASP A 316 6.18 19.17 -36.91
N GLU A 317 4.87 19.32 -37.13
CA GLU A 317 3.88 19.54 -36.07
C GLU A 317 3.75 18.37 -35.09
N LYS A 318 4.20 17.18 -35.49
CA LYS A 318 4.21 15.97 -34.64
C LYS A 318 5.41 15.92 -33.71
N MET A 319 6.43 16.76 -33.92
CA MET A 319 7.59 16.81 -33.05
C MET A 319 7.23 17.36 -31.67
N VAL A 320 7.90 16.83 -30.67
CA VAL A 320 7.87 17.29 -29.29
C VAL A 320 9.30 17.63 -28.91
N TYR A 321 9.59 18.89 -28.61
CA TYR A 321 10.89 19.28 -28.07
C TYR A 321 10.79 19.33 -26.56
N CYS A 322 11.59 18.52 -25.87
CA CYS A 322 11.53 18.41 -24.42
C CYS A 322 12.93 18.32 -23.85
N TYR A 323 13.22 19.13 -22.83
CA TYR A 323 14.52 19.10 -22.16
C TYR A 323 14.44 19.41 -20.67
N ALA A 324 15.42 18.92 -19.90
CA ALA A 324 15.58 19.28 -18.51
C ALA A 324 16.41 20.55 -18.36
N TYR A 325 15.92 21.47 -17.54
CA TYR A 325 16.60 22.70 -17.15
C TYR A 325 16.96 22.63 -15.67
N THR A 326 18.20 22.99 -15.33
CA THR A 326 18.65 23.13 -13.95
C THR A 326 19.29 24.49 -13.71
N SER A 327 19.08 25.08 -12.54
CA SER A 327 19.70 26.36 -12.21
C SER A 327 19.74 26.64 -10.73
N ASP A 328 20.93 27.02 -10.25
CA ASP A 328 21.10 27.56 -8.90
C ASP A 328 20.64 29.03 -8.79
N LYS A 329 20.44 29.71 -9.93
CA LYS A 329 20.10 31.13 -10.00
C LYS A 329 18.59 31.39 -9.95
N GLY A 330 17.77 30.35 -9.95
CA GLY A 330 16.32 30.45 -9.76
C GLY A 330 15.50 29.58 -10.70
N ALA A 331 14.18 29.73 -10.58
CA ALA A 331 13.22 28.94 -11.33
C ALA A 331 13.27 29.21 -12.85
N PHE A 332 12.88 28.22 -13.65
CA PHE A 332 12.73 28.40 -15.10
C PHE A 332 11.75 29.53 -15.44
N LEU A 333 10.71 29.72 -14.63
CA LEU A 333 9.70 30.77 -14.81
C LEU A 333 9.90 31.96 -13.86
N PRO A 334 9.64 33.20 -14.33
CA PRO A 334 9.31 33.59 -15.71
C PRO A 334 10.52 33.49 -16.64
N SER A 335 10.32 33.06 -17.89
CA SER A 335 11.40 32.95 -18.88
C SER A 335 11.65 34.23 -19.69
N GLY A 336 10.69 35.16 -19.71
CA GLY A 336 10.71 36.28 -20.66
C GLY A 336 10.74 35.76 -22.10
N ASN A 337 11.69 36.28 -22.89
CA ASN A 337 11.99 35.90 -24.26
C ASN A 337 13.27 35.05 -24.41
N GLN A 338 13.83 34.55 -23.30
CA GLN A 338 15.15 33.90 -23.32
C GLN A 338 15.19 32.58 -24.07
N ASP A 339 14.05 31.92 -24.25
CA ASP A 339 13.90 30.71 -25.06
C ASP A 339 13.30 30.99 -26.45
N GLY A 340 13.42 32.24 -26.93
CA GLY A 340 13.11 32.64 -28.30
C GLY A 340 11.71 33.22 -28.54
N TYR A 341 10.77 33.04 -27.59
CA TYR A 341 9.39 33.53 -27.73
C TYR A 341 8.89 34.20 -26.45
N ILE A 342 7.94 35.13 -26.59
CA ILE A 342 7.21 35.72 -25.46
C ILE A 342 5.94 34.90 -25.22
N TRP A 343 5.94 34.12 -24.15
CA TRP A 343 4.87 33.17 -23.85
C TRP A 343 3.77 33.78 -22.99
N LYS A 344 2.51 33.68 -23.45
CA LYS A 344 1.32 34.05 -22.67
C LYS A 344 1.00 32.94 -21.67
N SER A 345 0.96 33.26 -20.38
CA SER A 345 0.67 32.26 -19.33
C SER A 345 -0.80 31.80 -19.33
N SER A 346 -1.02 30.52 -19.07
CA SER A 346 -2.35 30.00 -18.71
C SER A 346 -2.78 30.45 -17.31
N ARG A 347 -4.02 30.09 -16.93
CA ARG A 347 -4.54 30.28 -15.57
C ARG A 347 -3.95 29.25 -14.62
N GLY A 348 -2.95 29.66 -13.84
CA GLY A 348 -2.45 28.92 -12.67
C GLY A 348 -1.55 27.73 -12.96
N VAL A 349 -1.09 27.10 -11.87
CA VAL A 349 -0.39 25.82 -11.87
C VAL A 349 -1.43 24.71 -11.79
N VAL A 350 -1.25 23.69 -12.63
CA VAL A 350 -2.08 22.48 -12.63
C VAL A 350 -1.32 21.40 -11.87
N ASN A 351 -1.98 20.77 -10.90
CA ASN A 351 -1.47 19.57 -10.26
C ASN A 351 -2.01 18.36 -11.03
N THR A 352 -1.14 17.43 -11.39
CA THR A 352 -1.54 16.15 -11.98
C THR A 352 -1.83 15.13 -10.88
N VAL A 353 -2.41 13.98 -11.21
CA VAL A 353 -2.38 12.81 -10.32
C VAL A 353 -0.91 12.50 -10.03
N GLY A 354 -0.52 12.43 -8.75
CA GLY A 354 0.88 12.38 -8.30
C GLY A 354 1.42 13.74 -7.83
N ASN A 355 2.74 13.87 -7.76
CA ASN A 355 3.40 15.09 -7.26
C ASN A 355 3.79 16.08 -8.39
N LEU A 356 3.62 15.69 -9.65
CA LEU A 356 4.01 16.51 -10.80
C LEU A 356 3.16 17.78 -10.95
N LYS A 357 3.80 18.93 -10.73
CA LYS A 357 3.25 20.26 -10.98
C LYS A 357 3.58 20.70 -12.40
N LYS A 358 2.62 21.35 -13.06
CA LYS A 358 2.81 21.85 -14.43
C LYS A 358 2.16 23.20 -14.68
N LYS A 359 2.83 24.03 -15.47
CA LYS A 359 2.32 25.34 -15.91
C LYS A 359 2.36 25.44 -17.43
N TYR A 360 1.23 25.83 -18.01
CA TYR A 360 1.06 25.94 -19.45
C TYR A 360 1.23 27.38 -19.90
N GLN A 361 1.81 27.56 -21.08
CA GLN A 361 1.97 28.86 -21.70
C GLN A 361 1.86 28.69 -23.22
N TYR A 362 1.45 29.74 -23.92
CA TYR A 362 1.09 29.67 -25.32
C TYR A 362 1.66 30.85 -26.10
N VAL A 363 1.93 30.63 -27.38
CA VAL A 363 2.31 31.70 -28.31
C VAL A 363 1.69 31.44 -29.68
N ASP A 364 1.24 32.52 -30.32
CA ASP A 364 0.74 32.51 -31.69
C ASP A 364 1.92 32.85 -32.62
N LEU A 365 2.22 31.98 -33.58
CA LEU A 365 3.30 32.18 -34.55
C LEU A 365 2.83 33.07 -35.72
N PRO A 366 3.73 33.76 -36.43
CA PRO A 366 3.38 34.60 -37.57
C PRO A 366 2.66 33.85 -38.70
N ASN A 367 2.90 32.55 -38.84
CA ASN A 367 2.24 31.69 -39.82
C ASN A 367 0.84 31.20 -39.37
N GLY A 368 0.30 31.72 -38.27
CA GLY A 368 -1.00 31.35 -37.73
C GLY A 368 -1.01 30.07 -36.88
N LYS A 369 0.09 29.31 -36.83
CA LYS A 369 0.21 28.13 -35.96
C LYS A 369 0.32 28.55 -34.50
N LYS A 370 -0.03 27.65 -33.57
CA LYS A 370 0.02 27.91 -32.12
C LYS A 370 0.93 26.92 -31.43
N LEU A 371 1.89 27.43 -30.66
CA LEU A 371 2.73 26.61 -29.82
C LEU A 371 2.24 26.63 -28.37
N ARG A 372 2.44 25.50 -27.69
CA ARG A 372 2.21 25.31 -26.27
C ARG A 372 3.52 24.91 -25.60
N ARG A 373 3.91 25.66 -24.59
CA ARG A 373 4.97 25.30 -23.64
C ARG A 373 4.35 24.77 -22.36
N ARG A 374 4.94 23.71 -21.83
CA ARG A 374 4.60 23.10 -20.56
C ARG A 374 5.87 22.98 -19.73
N VAL A 375 5.91 23.69 -18.61
CA VAL A 375 7.00 23.59 -17.63
C VAL A 375 6.52 22.72 -16.49
N MET A 376 7.26 21.67 -16.16
CA MET A 376 6.91 20.66 -15.17
C MET A 376 8.00 20.55 -14.11
N TRP A 377 7.61 20.35 -12.86
CA TRP A 377 8.54 20.17 -11.74
C TRP A 377 7.88 19.39 -10.62
N LEU A 378 8.71 18.91 -9.70
CA LEU A 378 8.31 18.29 -8.45
C LEU A 378 8.69 19.24 -7.31
N GLU A 379 7.92 19.32 -6.23
CA GLU A 379 8.24 20.27 -5.14
C GLU A 379 9.45 19.83 -4.33
N GLU A 380 9.60 18.52 -4.18
CA GLU A 380 10.68 17.84 -3.51
C GLU A 380 11.99 17.87 -4.31
N VAL A 381 11.91 17.95 -5.65
CA VAL A 381 13.09 18.06 -6.52
C VAL A 381 13.39 19.53 -6.80
N LYS A 382 14.32 20.08 -6.03
CA LYS A 382 14.73 21.48 -6.15
C LYS A 382 15.54 21.72 -7.42
N ASN A 383 15.34 22.88 -8.03
CA ASN A 383 16.15 23.42 -9.13
C ASN A 383 16.20 22.55 -10.39
N VAL A 384 15.27 21.61 -10.59
CA VAL A 384 15.16 20.82 -11.82
C VAL A 384 13.76 20.97 -12.38
N TYR A 385 13.68 21.28 -13.67
CA TYR A 385 12.44 21.52 -14.38
C TYR A 385 12.49 20.75 -15.70
N MET A 386 11.38 20.14 -16.09
CA MET A 386 11.21 19.60 -17.44
C MET A 386 10.45 20.62 -18.28
N VAL A 387 11.03 21.03 -19.40
CA VAL A 387 10.48 22.04 -20.30
C VAL A 387 10.09 21.37 -21.60
N GLU A 388 8.80 21.28 -21.85
CA GLU A 388 8.23 20.66 -23.04
C GLU A 388 7.58 21.71 -23.95
N TYR A 389 7.81 21.59 -25.25
CA TYR A 389 7.20 22.37 -26.30
C TYR A 389 6.47 21.47 -27.27
N ARG A 390 5.28 21.91 -27.69
CA ARG A 390 4.42 21.20 -28.64
C ARG A 390 3.71 22.19 -29.55
N HIS A 391 3.38 21.73 -30.74
CA HIS A 391 2.30 22.33 -31.52
C HIS A 391 0.96 22.02 -30.85
N SER A 392 0.03 22.97 -30.86
CA SER A 392 -1.21 22.88 -30.07
C SER A 392 -2.10 21.68 -30.42
N GLU A 393 -2.00 21.18 -31.66
CA GLU A 393 -2.77 20.04 -32.17
C GLU A 393 -2.18 18.68 -31.75
N ASN A 394 -0.92 18.66 -31.28
CA ASN A 394 -0.24 17.43 -30.90
C ASN A 394 -0.52 17.04 -29.43
N ASN A 395 -1.14 15.87 -29.24
CA ASN A 395 -1.59 15.37 -27.94
C ASN A 395 -0.83 14.14 -27.41
N ASN A 396 -0.07 13.46 -28.26
CA ASN A 396 0.66 12.25 -27.88
C ASN A 396 2.17 12.49 -28.02
N THR A 397 2.97 11.70 -27.31
CA THR A 397 4.43 11.68 -27.53
C THR A 397 4.77 10.39 -28.22
N THR A 398 5.48 10.45 -29.35
CA THR A 398 6.08 9.25 -29.94
C THR A 398 7.58 9.32 -29.79
N SER A 399 8.22 8.17 -29.51
CA SER A 399 9.65 8.10 -29.21
C SER A 399 10.54 8.63 -30.35
N ASP A 400 10.13 8.39 -31.60
CA ASP A 400 10.81 8.84 -32.82
C ASP A 400 10.63 10.34 -33.13
N LYS A 401 9.66 10.99 -32.49
CA LYS A 401 9.34 12.43 -32.65
C LYS A 401 9.72 13.25 -31.42
N LEU A 402 10.47 12.65 -30.50
CA LEU A 402 10.91 13.30 -29.28
C LEU A 402 12.32 13.86 -29.48
N LEU A 403 12.41 15.18 -29.49
CA LEU A 403 13.64 15.93 -29.66
C LEU A 403 14.16 16.41 -28.30
N GLY A 404 15.47 16.39 -28.13
CA GLY A 404 16.19 16.93 -26.98
C GLY A 404 17.50 17.58 -27.41
N PRO A 405 18.11 18.43 -26.57
CA PRO A 405 19.46 18.94 -26.78
C PRO A 405 20.51 17.83 -26.63
N GLU A 406 21.76 18.13 -26.97
CA GLU A 406 22.88 17.19 -26.88
C GLU A 406 23.09 16.60 -25.48
N CYS A 407 22.84 17.37 -24.43
CA CYS A 407 22.91 16.86 -23.05
C CYS A 407 21.78 15.89 -22.69
N MET A 408 20.74 15.80 -23.52
CA MET A 408 19.55 15.00 -23.27
C MET A 408 19.23 14.08 -24.46
N ASP A 409 20.11 13.09 -24.66
CA ASP A 409 19.87 11.95 -25.52
C ASP A 409 18.68 11.13 -24.95
N TRP A 410 17.49 11.32 -25.55
CA TRP A 410 16.26 10.70 -25.10
C TRP A 410 16.31 9.17 -25.11
N PRO A 411 16.71 8.49 -26.19
CA PRO A 411 16.90 7.04 -26.17
C PRO A 411 17.79 6.56 -25.02
N LYS A 412 18.93 7.20 -24.80
CA LYS A 412 19.85 6.84 -23.71
C LYS A 412 19.24 7.09 -22.33
N LEU A 413 18.69 8.29 -22.11
CA LEU A 413 18.06 8.66 -20.85
C LEU A 413 16.88 7.75 -20.52
N LEU A 414 16.01 7.49 -21.50
CA LEU A 414 14.89 6.57 -21.34
C LEU A 414 15.39 5.17 -21.05
N CYS A 415 16.46 4.70 -21.70
CA CYS A 415 17.09 3.42 -21.38
C CYS A 415 17.60 3.38 -19.93
N GLU A 416 18.24 4.42 -19.43
CA GLU A 416 18.76 4.46 -18.06
C GLU A 416 17.63 4.52 -17.02
N VAL A 417 16.65 5.39 -17.24
CA VAL A 417 15.44 5.50 -16.40
C VAL A 417 14.61 4.22 -16.45
N HIS A 418 14.43 3.63 -17.64
CA HIS A 418 13.72 2.38 -17.80
C HIS A 418 14.52 1.18 -17.33
N ALA A 419 15.84 1.11 -17.43
CA ALA A 419 16.63 -0.04 -16.97
C ALA A 419 16.46 -0.24 -15.46
N VAL A 420 16.36 0.86 -14.71
CA VAL A 420 16.02 0.84 -13.28
C VAL A 420 14.66 0.19 -13.04
N ASN A 421 13.65 0.51 -13.87
CA ASN A 421 12.29 -0.02 -13.74
C ASN A 421 12.11 -1.43 -14.36
N GLN A 422 12.80 -1.72 -15.46
CA GLN A 422 12.69 -2.95 -16.25
C GLN A 422 13.38 -4.12 -15.58
N HIS A 423 14.49 -3.93 -14.86
CA HIS A 423 15.05 -5.02 -14.07
C HIS A 423 13.97 -5.62 -13.15
N ILE A 424 13.18 -4.74 -12.52
CA ILE A 424 12.10 -5.12 -11.62
C ILE A 424 10.94 -5.76 -12.39
N THR A 425 10.49 -5.14 -13.48
CA THR A 425 9.41 -5.69 -14.31
C THR A 425 9.79 -7.04 -14.92
N ASN A 426 11.03 -7.23 -15.35
CA ASN A 426 11.53 -8.49 -15.90
C ASN A 426 11.65 -9.57 -14.83
N SER A 427 12.16 -9.26 -13.63
CA SER A 427 12.14 -10.19 -12.50
C SER A 427 10.71 -10.60 -12.16
N ILE A 428 9.75 -9.67 -12.16
CA ILE A 428 8.33 -9.95 -11.88
C ILE A 428 7.67 -10.76 -12.99
N ASN A 429 7.95 -10.45 -14.26
CA ASN A 429 7.43 -11.20 -15.40
C ASN A 429 7.99 -12.61 -15.47
N GLN A 430 9.28 -12.80 -15.14
CA GLN A 430 9.87 -14.13 -14.97
C GLN A 430 9.15 -14.90 -13.88
N ILE A 431 8.94 -14.29 -12.70
CA ILE A 431 8.14 -14.88 -11.62
C ILE A 431 6.73 -15.25 -12.12
N GLY A 432 6.05 -14.34 -12.82
CA GLY A 432 4.72 -14.56 -13.39
C GLY A 432 4.67 -15.72 -14.39
N SER A 433 5.69 -15.86 -15.25
CA SER A 433 5.77 -16.95 -16.23
C SER A 433 5.82 -18.34 -15.57
N HIS A 434 6.46 -18.45 -14.41
CA HIS A 434 6.49 -19.70 -13.64
C HIS A 434 5.12 -20.05 -13.03
N PHE A 435 4.31 -19.06 -12.67
CA PHE A 435 2.94 -19.27 -12.21
C PHE A 435 1.98 -19.60 -13.37
N SER A 436 2.13 -18.95 -14.53
CA SER A 436 1.32 -19.24 -15.72
C SER A 436 1.60 -20.64 -16.31
N MET A 437 2.84 -21.14 -16.20
CA MET A 437 3.16 -22.55 -16.55
C MET A 437 2.43 -23.58 -15.67
N ALA A 438 1.84 -23.16 -14.56
CA ALA A 438 1.09 -24.04 -13.69
C ALA A 438 -0.43 -23.92 -13.85
N GLU A 439 -0.95 -22.78 -14.31
CA GLU A 439 -2.35 -22.65 -14.75
C GLU A 439 -2.66 -23.56 -15.95
N THR A 440 -1.66 -23.91 -16.77
CA THR A 440 -1.82 -24.82 -17.91
C THR A 440 -1.77 -26.30 -17.54
N ARG A 441 -1.63 -26.66 -16.25
CA ARG A 441 -1.78 -28.04 -15.80
C ARG A 441 -3.27 -28.30 -15.54
N GLU A 442 -3.89 -29.14 -16.36
CA GLU A 442 -5.29 -29.51 -16.22
C GLU A 442 -5.60 -29.95 -14.78
N THR A 443 -6.65 -29.32 -14.25
CA THR A 443 -7.16 -29.44 -12.90
C THR A 443 -7.66 -30.85 -12.60
N GLU A 444 -6.86 -31.64 -11.89
CA GLU A 444 -7.44 -32.48 -10.83
C GLU A 444 -7.73 -31.54 -9.64
N GLU A 445 -8.91 -31.64 -9.02
CA GLU A 445 -9.33 -30.77 -7.91
C GLU A 445 -8.27 -30.76 -6.79
N VAL A 446 -7.43 -29.72 -6.79
CA VAL A 446 -6.38 -29.54 -5.82
C VAL A 446 -7.04 -29.07 -4.53
N GLY A 447 -7.25 -30.00 -3.59
CA GLY A 447 -7.66 -29.66 -2.22
C GLY A 447 -6.68 -28.69 -1.54
N PRO A 448 -7.06 -28.07 -0.41
CA PRO A 448 -6.21 -27.08 0.29
C PRO A 448 -4.79 -27.57 0.62
N ASP A 449 -4.63 -28.87 0.89
CA ASP A 449 -3.32 -29.50 1.10
C ASP A 449 -2.47 -29.56 -0.19
N GLY A 450 -3.12 -29.67 -1.34
CA GLY A 450 -2.48 -29.66 -2.65
C GLY A 450 -1.98 -28.28 -3.06
N VAL A 451 -2.65 -27.19 -2.63
CA VAL A 451 -2.18 -25.81 -2.86
C VAL A 451 -0.90 -25.55 -2.06
N MET A 452 -0.86 -25.97 -0.79
CA MET A 452 0.34 -25.86 0.04
C MET A 452 1.48 -26.75 -0.46
N SER A 453 1.18 -27.99 -0.88
CA SER A 453 2.15 -28.89 -1.51
C SER A 453 2.70 -28.31 -2.82
N TYR A 454 1.84 -27.72 -3.64
CA TYR A 454 2.20 -27.08 -4.91
C TYR A 454 3.08 -25.84 -4.70
N VAL A 455 2.68 -24.94 -3.80
CA VAL A 455 3.49 -23.78 -3.41
C VAL A 455 4.83 -24.27 -2.86
N ASN A 456 4.84 -25.23 -1.94
CA ASN A 456 6.08 -25.84 -1.43
C ASN A 456 6.93 -26.50 -2.53
N SER A 457 6.32 -27.11 -3.55
CA SER A 457 7.06 -27.73 -4.66
C SER A 457 7.75 -26.69 -5.54
N ILE A 458 7.07 -25.58 -5.86
CA ILE A 458 7.65 -24.46 -6.59
C ILE A 458 8.76 -23.84 -5.75
N LEU A 459 8.49 -23.58 -4.47
CA LEU A 459 9.47 -23.02 -3.54
C LEU A 459 10.69 -23.95 -3.37
N SER A 460 10.49 -25.27 -3.29
CA SER A 460 11.58 -26.25 -3.17
C SER A 460 12.43 -26.35 -4.43
N ARG A 461 11.81 -26.24 -5.61
CA ARG A 461 12.51 -26.29 -6.90
C ARG A 461 13.34 -25.02 -7.10
N PHE A 462 12.79 -23.86 -6.77
CA PHE A 462 13.53 -22.61 -6.73
C PHE A 462 14.70 -22.65 -5.74
N ALA A 463 14.48 -23.16 -4.53
CA ALA A 463 15.56 -23.34 -3.55
C ALA A 463 16.65 -24.31 -4.05
N SER A 464 16.30 -25.31 -4.86
CA SER A 464 17.29 -26.21 -5.47
C SER A 464 18.05 -25.59 -6.65
N GLU A 465 17.40 -24.72 -7.43
CA GLU A 465 18.00 -24.08 -8.61
C GLU A 465 18.87 -22.87 -8.25
N TYR A 466 18.56 -22.18 -7.14
CA TYR A 466 19.21 -20.91 -6.76
C TYR A 466 19.76 -20.86 -5.33
N GLY A 467 19.56 -21.91 -4.52
CA GLY A 467 19.92 -21.94 -3.09
C GLY A 467 21.32 -22.48 -2.76
N SER A 468 22.22 -22.62 -3.74
CA SER A 468 23.64 -22.84 -3.44
C SER A 468 24.40 -21.51 -3.51
N PRO A 469 25.27 -21.21 -2.53
CA PRO A 469 25.92 -19.91 -2.35
C PRO A 469 26.84 -19.50 -3.51
#